data_AF-A0A4Z1BSY8-F1
#
_entry.id   AF-A0A4Z1BSY8-F1
#
_cell.length_a   1.000
_cell.length_b   1.000
_cell.length_c   1.000
_cell.angle_alpha   90.00
_cell.angle_beta   90.00
_cell.angle_gamma   90.00
#
_symmetry.space_group_name_H-M   'P 1'
#
loop_
_entity.id
_entity.type
_entity.pdbx_description
1 polymer ?
#
loop_
_entity_poly.entity_id
_entity_poly.type
_entity_poly.pdbx_seq_one_letter_code
_entity_poly.pdbx_strand_id
1 'polypeptide(L)'
;MEQINEIVELIAAILIFLGSIIAVISAIGIVKFQDVFLRSHASTKSSTLSVLLTLIGVLIYFIHSQSFFSVRLLLSIIFINLTSPVGMHLVARAAYRTGAYMYRKDDVPRESTILLSSNEFNTKEELESRAKQREEKREQVYHDIQKQKELEDEKARKKQIEENKKFIEKAEKDLED
;
A
#
# COMPACT_ATOMS: atom_id res chain seq x y z
N MET A 1 -2.64 44.81 -14.83
CA MET A 1 -2.14 43.56 -15.44
C MET A 1 -0.81 43.18 -14.82
N GLU A 2 0.20 44.05 -14.81
CA GLU A 2 1.51 43.80 -14.16
C GLU A 2 1.43 43.30 -12.70
N GLN A 3 0.66 43.96 -11.85
CA GLN A 3 0.52 43.56 -10.44
C GLN A 3 -0.08 42.15 -10.26
N ILE A 4 -0.98 41.74 -11.16
CA ILE A 4 -1.57 40.39 -11.11
C ILE A 4 -0.50 39.35 -11.47
N ASN A 5 0.35 39.67 -12.45
CA ASN A 5 1.43 38.81 -12.87
C ASN A 5 2.45 38.59 -11.74
N GLU A 6 2.87 39.66 -11.06
CA GLU A 6 3.78 39.57 -9.93
C GLU A 6 3.23 38.68 -8.79
N ILE A 7 1.94 38.82 -8.46
CA ILE A 7 1.30 38.00 -7.43
C ILE A 7 1.28 36.53 -7.82
N VAL A 8 0.94 36.21 -9.07
CA VAL A 8 0.89 34.82 -9.57
C VAL A 8 2.30 34.20 -9.59
N GLU A 9 3.31 34.96 -9.99
CA GLU A 9 4.71 34.50 -9.97
C GLU A 9 5.19 34.23 -8.54
N LEU A 10 4.84 35.09 -7.59
CA LEU A 10 5.14 34.88 -6.16
C LEU A 10 4.46 33.61 -5.63
N ILE A 11 3.18 33.39 -5.95
CA ILE A 11 2.44 32.18 -5.55
C ILE A 11 3.11 30.93 -6.14
N ALA A 12 3.43 30.95 -7.44
CA ALA A 12 4.11 29.84 -8.10
C ALA A 12 5.47 29.53 -7.46
N ALA A 13 6.26 30.56 -7.14
CA ALA A 13 7.54 30.42 -6.46
C ALA A 13 7.39 29.79 -5.07
N ILE A 14 6.39 30.22 -4.28
CA ILE A 14 6.12 29.64 -2.96
C ILE A 14 5.71 28.17 -3.08
N LEU A 15 4.87 27.80 -4.06
CA LEU A 15 4.47 26.41 -4.30
C LEU A 15 5.68 25.53 -4.64
N ILE A 16 6.56 26.01 -5.53
CA ILE A 16 7.78 25.31 -5.92
C ILE A 16 8.71 25.14 -4.72
N PHE A 17 8.91 26.20 -3.94
CA PHE A 17 9.75 26.18 -2.74
C PHE A 17 9.24 25.20 -1.70
N LEU A 18 7.93 25.20 -1.42
CA LEU A 18 7.30 24.26 -0.50
C LEU A 18 7.43 22.81 -0.99
N GLY A 19 7.23 22.58 -2.30
CA GLY A 19 7.44 21.28 -2.93
C GLY A 19 8.88 20.79 -2.78
N SER A 20 9.87 21.68 -2.89
CA SER A 20 11.29 21.38 -2.68
C SER A 20 11.61 21.01 -1.23
N ILE A 21 11.03 21.73 -0.25
CA ILE A 21 11.19 21.38 1.17
C ILE A 21 10.64 19.97 1.44
N ILE A 22 9.46 19.66 0.90
CA ILE A 22 8.86 18.33 1.04
C ILE A 22 9.73 17.25 0.37
N ALA A 23 10.39 17.56 -0.76
CA ALA A 23 11.33 16.64 -1.41
C ALA A 23 12.50 16.29 -0.49
N VAL A 24 13.06 17.28 0.22
CA VAL A 24 14.14 17.07 1.19
C VAL A 24 13.66 16.23 2.37
N ILE A 25 12.48 16.52 2.91
CA ILE A 25 11.88 15.72 3.99
C ILE A 25 11.66 14.27 3.53
N SER A 26 11.26 14.06 2.28
CA SER A 26 11.11 12.75 1.66
C SER A 26 12.42 11.97 1.66
N ALA A 27 13.50 12.60 1.20
CA ALA A 27 14.85 12.01 1.17
C ALA A 27 15.35 11.65 2.58
N ILE A 28 15.15 12.54 3.56
CA ILE A 28 15.49 12.28 4.97
C ILE A 28 14.68 11.09 5.51
N GLY A 29 13.40 10.99 5.17
CA GLY A 29 12.55 9.86 5.55
C GLY A 29 13.12 8.52 5.07
N ILE A 30 13.57 8.44 3.82
CA ILE A 30 14.17 7.23 3.25
C ILE A 30 15.44 6.81 3.99
N VAL A 31 16.27 7.77 4.42
CA VAL A 31 17.52 7.48 5.15
C VAL A 31 17.24 7.09 6.62
N LYS A 32 16.21 7.68 7.24
CA LYS A 32 15.92 7.48 8.66
C LYS A 32 15.22 6.15 8.97
N PHE A 33 14.38 5.65 8.07
CA PHE A 33 13.66 4.39 8.30
C PHE A 33 14.53 3.17 7.98
N GLN A 34 14.61 2.22 8.92
CA GLN A 34 15.44 1.02 8.80
C GLN A 34 14.76 -0.09 7.97
N ASP A 35 13.43 -0.16 8.00
CA ASP A 35 12.63 -1.15 7.27
C ASP A 35 12.33 -0.67 5.84
N VAL A 36 12.37 -1.59 4.86
CA VAL A 36 11.92 -1.36 3.48
C VAL A 36 10.49 -0.84 3.46
N PHE A 37 9.55 -1.47 4.18
CA PHE A 37 8.12 -1.07 4.14
C PHE A 37 7.88 0.33 4.69
N LEU A 38 8.59 0.70 5.77
CA LEU A 38 8.53 2.05 6.33
C LEU A 38 9.16 3.09 5.39
N ARG A 39 10.31 2.77 4.77
CA ARG A 39 10.94 3.62 3.74
C ARG A 39 10.01 3.85 2.56
N SER A 40 9.36 2.79 2.09
CA SER A 40 8.36 2.83 1.01
C SER A 40 7.22 3.78 1.32
N HIS A 41 6.62 3.64 2.49
CA HIS A 41 5.50 4.46 2.91
C HIS A 41 5.89 5.94 3.04
N ALA A 42 7.04 6.21 3.65
CA ALA A 42 7.58 7.56 3.78
C ALA A 42 7.88 8.18 2.43
N SER A 43 8.57 7.46 1.55
CA SER A 43 8.95 7.91 0.20
C SER A 43 7.72 8.21 -0.64
N THR A 44 6.77 7.29 -0.76
CA THR A 44 5.65 7.46 -1.69
C THR A 44 4.72 8.60 -1.29
N LYS A 45 4.35 8.71 0.00
CA LYS A 45 3.42 9.77 0.45
C LYS A 45 3.98 11.19 0.31
N SER A 46 5.25 11.36 0.65
CA SER A 46 5.90 12.68 0.62
C SER A 46 6.35 13.05 -0.80
N SER A 47 6.84 12.09 -1.58
CA SER A 47 7.32 12.33 -2.94
C SER A 47 6.20 12.71 -3.90
N THR A 48 5.03 12.04 -3.83
CA THR A 48 3.89 12.40 -4.70
C THR A 48 3.41 13.82 -4.46
N LEU A 49 3.28 14.21 -3.18
CA LEU A 49 2.88 15.57 -2.80
C LEU A 49 3.92 16.61 -3.25
N SER A 50 5.21 16.34 -3.05
CA SER A 50 6.30 17.22 -3.50
C SER A 50 6.24 17.45 -5.01
N VAL A 51 6.19 16.38 -5.80
CA VAL A 51 6.14 16.46 -7.26
C VAL A 51 4.89 17.18 -7.75
N LEU A 52 3.73 16.92 -7.12
CA LEU A 52 2.49 17.62 -7.44
C LEU A 52 2.61 19.12 -7.22
N LEU A 53 3.08 19.56 -6.04
CA LEU A 53 3.22 20.98 -5.71
C LEU A 53 4.19 21.69 -6.67
N THR A 54 5.35 21.08 -6.92
CA THR A 54 6.37 21.66 -7.81
C THR A 54 5.87 21.75 -9.25
N LEU A 55 5.28 20.69 -9.80
CA LEU A 55 4.80 20.70 -11.19
C LEU A 55 3.57 21.60 -11.39
N ILE A 56 2.67 21.69 -10.41
CA ILE A 56 1.54 22.63 -10.46
C ILE A 56 2.04 24.07 -10.41
N GLY A 57 3.01 24.39 -9.53
CA GLY A 57 3.62 25.71 -9.47
C GLY A 57 4.29 26.10 -10.80
N VAL A 58 5.05 25.18 -11.40
CA VAL A 58 5.66 25.39 -12.72
C VAL A 58 4.59 25.58 -13.81
N LEU A 59 3.52 24.79 -13.80
CA LEU A 59 2.44 24.89 -14.78
C LEU A 59 1.72 26.24 -14.69
N ILE A 60 1.44 26.74 -13.48
CA ILE A 60 0.85 28.07 -13.27
C ILE A 60 1.77 29.16 -13.81
N TYR A 61 3.07 29.07 -13.53
CA TYR A 61 4.06 30.03 -14.03
C TYR A 61 4.12 30.07 -15.57
N PHE A 62 4.14 28.91 -16.24
CA PHE A 62 4.19 28.83 -17.71
C PHE A 62 2.91 29.35 -18.38
N ILE A 63 1.73 29.05 -17.81
CA ILE A 63 0.45 29.54 -18.34
C ILE A 63 0.42 31.07 -18.26
N HIS A 64 0.92 31.67 -17.19
CA HIS A 64 0.77 33.09 -16.97
C HIS A 64 1.90 33.93 -17.59
N SER A 65 3.16 33.50 -17.44
CA SER A 65 4.33 34.23 -17.93
C SER A 65 4.54 34.04 -19.43
N GLN A 66 4.33 32.83 -19.95
CA GLN A 66 4.62 32.48 -21.35
C GLN A 66 3.35 32.29 -22.21
N SER A 67 2.15 32.40 -21.61
CA SER A 67 0.86 32.09 -22.28
C SER A 67 0.85 30.72 -22.96
N PHE A 68 1.64 29.77 -22.44
CA PHE A 68 1.86 28.47 -23.05
C PHE A 68 1.43 27.34 -22.11
N PHE A 69 0.51 26.51 -22.58
CA PHE A 69 0.08 25.31 -21.87
C PHE A 69 0.86 24.08 -22.35
N SER A 70 1.78 23.60 -21.51
CA SER A 70 2.61 22.43 -21.85
C SER A 70 1.89 21.11 -21.53
N VAL A 71 1.44 20.39 -22.56
CA VAL A 71 0.89 19.04 -22.42
C VAL A 71 1.89 18.08 -21.78
N ARG A 72 3.20 18.31 -21.99
CA ARG A 72 4.28 17.50 -21.39
C ARG A 72 4.29 17.61 -19.86
N LEU A 73 3.99 18.78 -19.29
CA LEU A 73 3.92 18.96 -17.83
C LEU A 73 2.72 18.20 -17.25
N LEU A 74 1.56 18.30 -17.89
CA LEU A 74 0.37 17.57 -17.48
C LEU A 74 0.61 16.05 -17.52
N LEU A 75 1.21 15.56 -18.61
CA LEU A 75 1.56 14.15 -18.75
C LEU A 75 2.58 13.71 -17.69
N SER A 76 3.55 14.57 -17.35
CA SER A 76 4.55 14.28 -16.31
C SER A 76 3.89 14.13 -14.93
N ILE A 77 2.93 14.99 -14.59
CA ILE A 77 2.17 14.89 -13.33
C ILE A 77 1.49 13.52 -13.23
N ILE A 78 0.72 13.15 -14.25
CA ILE A 78 -0.04 11.90 -14.26
C ILE A 78 0.91 10.70 -14.25
N PHE A 79 1.93 10.72 -15.12
CA PHE A 79 2.83 9.59 -15.31
C PHE A 79 3.67 9.30 -14.07
N ILE A 80 4.23 10.32 -13.41
CA ILE A 80 5.04 10.14 -12.19
C ILE A 80 4.15 9.66 -11.04
N ASN A 81 2.96 10.24 -10.87
CA ASN A 81 2.04 9.84 -9.80
C ASN A 81 1.44 8.45 -10.00
N LEU A 82 1.34 7.96 -11.24
CA LEU A 82 0.92 6.60 -11.53
C LEU A 82 2.07 5.59 -11.37
N THR A 83 3.26 5.94 -11.84
CA THR A 83 4.42 5.03 -11.83
C THR A 83 4.94 4.80 -10.42
N SER A 84 4.94 5.83 -9.57
CA SER A 84 5.43 5.75 -8.18
C SER A 84 4.73 4.66 -7.33
N PRO A 85 3.39 4.62 -7.20
CA PRO A 85 2.70 3.59 -6.42
C PRO A 85 2.82 2.19 -7.04
N VAL A 86 2.81 2.08 -8.37
CA VAL A 86 2.97 0.79 -9.07
C VAL A 86 4.37 0.22 -8.82
N GLY A 87 5.41 1.04 -9.00
CA GLY A 87 6.80 0.65 -8.71
C GLY A 87 6.97 0.27 -7.24
N MET A 88 6.37 1.03 -6.33
CA MET A 88 6.44 0.75 -4.91
C MET A 88 5.72 -0.56 -4.54
N HIS A 89 4.57 -0.85 -5.12
CA HIS A 89 3.85 -2.10 -4.88
C HIS A 89 4.68 -3.31 -5.31
N LEU A 90 5.38 -3.24 -6.45
CA LEU A 90 6.25 -4.31 -6.94
C LEU A 90 7.43 -4.56 -5.99
N VAL A 91 8.10 -3.49 -5.54
CA VAL A 91 9.20 -3.59 -4.58
C VAL A 91 8.72 -4.13 -3.23
N ALA A 92 7.56 -3.69 -2.72
CA ALA A 92 6.97 -4.22 -1.50
C ALA A 92 6.63 -5.72 -1.62
N ARG A 93 6.09 -6.14 -2.77
CA ARG A 93 5.80 -7.56 -3.04
C ARG A 93 7.08 -8.40 -3.11
N ALA A 94 8.14 -7.88 -3.72
CA ALA A 94 9.44 -8.54 -3.76
C ALA A 94 10.07 -8.65 -2.37
N ALA A 95 10.02 -7.56 -1.58
CA ALA A 95 10.49 -7.54 -0.19
C ALA A 95 9.71 -8.54 0.68
N TYR A 96 8.39 -8.63 0.50
CA TYR A 96 7.57 -9.59 1.23
C TYR A 96 7.93 -11.04 0.89
N ARG A 97 8.14 -11.35 -0.40
CA ARG A 97 8.54 -12.69 -0.85
C ARG A 97 9.93 -13.12 -0.39
N THR A 98 10.85 -12.18 -0.27
CA THR A 98 12.22 -12.44 0.20
C THR A 98 12.33 -12.53 1.72
N GLY A 99 11.22 -12.42 2.46
CA GLY A 99 11.24 -12.51 3.92
C GLY A 99 11.74 -11.25 4.62
N ALA A 100 11.78 -10.10 3.92
CA ALA A 100 12.25 -8.84 4.49
C ALA A 100 11.56 -8.55 5.82
N TYR A 101 12.35 -8.08 6.79
CA TYR A 101 11.84 -7.70 8.10
C TYR A 101 10.74 -6.65 7.95
N MET A 102 9.66 -6.79 8.72
CA MET A 102 8.57 -5.81 8.77
C MET A 102 8.49 -5.33 10.20
N TYR A 103 8.76 -4.05 10.43
CA TYR A 103 8.76 -3.48 11.76
C TYR A 103 7.36 -3.57 12.38
N ARG A 104 7.28 -4.25 13.52
CA ARG A 104 6.08 -4.30 14.36
C ARG A 104 6.41 -3.71 15.71
N LYS A 105 5.47 -2.93 16.26
CA LYS A 105 5.61 -2.29 17.57
C LYS A 105 5.95 -3.29 18.69
N ASP A 106 5.56 -4.54 18.53
CA ASP A 106 5.68 -5.61 19.52
C ASP A 106 6.97 -6.44 19.36
N ASP A 107 7.74 -6.25 18.28
CA ASP A 107 8.88 -7.10 17.93
C ASP A 107 10.19 -6.68 18.61
N VAL A 108 10.30 -5.44 19.11
CA VAL A 108 11.53 -4.89 19.72
C VAL A 108 11.35 -4.60 21.21
N PRO A 109 12.22 -5.13 22.10
CA PRO A 109 12.29 -4.70 23.49
C PRO A 109 12.57 -3.19 23.56
N ARG A 110 11.87 -2.45 24.43
CA ARG A 110 11.96 -0.98 24.55
C ARG A 110 13.39 -0.42 24.69
N GLU A 111 14.36 -1.25 25.10
CA GLU A 111 15.76 -0.86 25.31
C GLU A 111 16.67 -0.97 24.07
N SER A 112 16.35 -1.80 23.06
CA SER A 112 17.29 -2.09 21.96
C SER A 112 17.25 -1.10 20.79
N THR A 113 16.49 -0.01 20.94
CA THR A 113 16.07 0.89 19.85
C THR A 113 17.20 1.75 19.25
N ILE A 114 18.40 1.75 19.81
CA ILE A 114 19.46 2.71 19.41
C ILE A 114 20.53 2.09 18.49
N LEU A 115 20.75 0.77 18.49
CA LEU A 115 21.93 0.17 17.82
C LEU A 115 21.74 -1.16 17.07
N LEU A 116 20.51 -1.68 16.87
CA LEU A 116 20.37 -2.84 15.99
C LEU A 116 20.68 -2.45 14.54
N SER A 117 21.75 -3.07 14.03
CA SER A 117 22.22 -2.92 12.66
C SER A 117 21.17 -3.47 11.70
N SER A 118 20.84 -2.73 10.64
CA SER A 118 19.94 -3.20 9.58
C SER A 118 20.37 -4.54 8.96
N ASN A 119 21.62 -4.95 9.16
CA ASN A 119 22.16 -6.24 8.74
C ASN A 119 21.74 -7.39 9.66
N GLU A 120 21.56 -7.14 10.96
CA GLU A 120 21.19 -8.17 11.94
C GLU A 120 19.83 -8.77 11.57
N PHE A 121 18.85 -7.90 11.31
CA PHE A 121 17.51 -8.27 10.86
C PHE A 121 17.40 -8.73 9.39
N ASN A 122 18.43 -8.60 8.56
CA ASN A 122 18.35 -8.97 7.13
C ASN A 122 19.46 -9.94 6.70
N THR A 123 20.01 -10.71 7.64
CA THR A 123 20.90 -11.83 7.31
C THR A 123 20.14 -12.81 6.41
N LYS A 124 20.81 -13.38 5.38
CA LYS A 124 20.16 -14.29 4.42
C LYS A 124 19.40 -15.44 5.10
N GLU A 125 19.98 -16.00 6.16
CA GLU A 125 19.36 -17.09 6.95
C GLU A 125 18.06 -16.64 7.64
N GLU A 126 18.03 -15.42 8.20
CA GLU A 126 16.82 -14.84 8.79
C GLU A 126 15.75 -14.57 7.73
N LEU A 127 16.15 -14.04 6.57
CA LEU A 127 15.26 -13.78 5.45
C LEU A 127 14.59 -15.08 4.97
N GLU A 128 15.37 -16.14 4.78
CA GLU A 128 14.87 -17.45 4.35
C GLU A 128 13.96 -18.09 5.41
N SER A 129 14.33 -18.05 6.70
CA SER A 129 13.48 -18.58 7.77
C SER A 129 12.14 -17.85 7.87
N ARG A 130 12.13 -16.51 7.75
CA ARG A 130 10.89 -15.72 7.72
C ARG A 130 10.07 -15.98 6.46
N ALA A 131 10.72 -16.18 5.31
CA ALA A 131 10.03 -16.58 4.07
C ALA A 131 9.32 -17.92 4.26
N LYS A 132 10.00 -18.94 4.82
CA LYS A 132 9.41 -20.24 5.15
C LYS A 132 8.24 -20.12 6.13
N GLN A 133 8.39 -19.37 7.23
CA GLN A 133 7.29 -19.14 8.18
C GLN A 133 6.07 -18.48 7.53
N ARG A 134 6.27 -17.58 6.56
CA ARG A 134 5.17 -16.97 5.80
C ARG A 134 4.51 -17.98 4.86
N GLU A 135 5.28 -18.88 4.25
CA GLU A 135 4.74 -19.96 3.42
C GLU A 135 3.92 -20.95 4.25
N GLU A 136 4.43 -21.41 5.38
CA GLU A 136 3.73 -22.29 6.32
C GLU A 136 2.41 -21.66 6.80
N LYS A 137 2.43 -20.37 7.19
CA LYS A 137 1.20 -19.64 7.55
C LYS A 137 0.20 -19.57 6.41
N ARG A 138 0.67 -19.40 5.16
CA ARG A 138 -0.23 -19.39 3.99
C ARG A 138 -0.88 -20.76 3.81
N GLU A 139 -0.12 -21.83 3.93
CA GLU A 139 -0.66 -23.21 3.84
C GLU A 139 -1.69 -23.49 4.91
N GLN A 140 -1.44 -23.09 6.16
CA GLN A 140 -2.41 -23.18 7.25
C GLN A 140 -3.72 -22.44 6.91
N VAL A 141 -3.62 -21.20 6.41
CA VAL A 141 -4.80 -20.42 6.00
C VAL A 141 -5.57 -21.11 4.87
N TYR A 142 -4.90 -21.70 3.88
CA TYR A 142 -5.58 -22.47 2.83
C TYR A 142 -6.33 -23.68 3.41
N HIS A 143 -5.69 -24.43 4.31
CA HIS A 143 -6.33 -25.54 5.01
C HIS A 143 -7.55 -25.10 5.84
N ASP A 144 -7.45 -23.98 6.56
CA ASP A 144 -8.55 -23.45 7.36
C ASP A 144 -9.74 -23.01 6.49
N ILE A 145 -9.47 -22.33 5.36
CA ILE A 145 -10.50 -21.93 4.41
C ILE A 145 -11.19 -23.16 3.80
N GLN A 146 -10.43 -24.19 3.44
CA GLN A 146 -10.99 -25.41 2.86
C GLN A 146 -11.88 -26.13 3.88
N LYS A 147 -11.40 -26.27 5.13
CA LYS A 147 -12.16 -26.88 6.21
C LYS A 147 -13.46 -26.12 6.50
N GLN A 148 -13.44 -24.78 6.43
CA GLN A 148 -14.65 -23.97 6.57
C GLN A 148 -15.66 -24.24 5.45
N LYS A 149 -15.21 -24.31 4.18
CA LYS A 149 -16.07 -24.65 3.05
C LYS A 149 -16.70 -26.04 3.19
N GLU A 150 -15.91 -27.03 3.55
CA GLU A 150 -16.41 -28.40 3.79
C GLU A 150 -17.48 -28.43 4.89
N LEU A 151 -17.29 -27.63 5.96
CA LEU A 151 -18.26 -27.51 7.04
C LEU A 151 -19.55 -26.79 6.60
N GLU A 152 -19.43 -25.79 5.74
CA GLU A 152 -20.58 -25.10 5.12
C GLU A 152 -21.36 -26.03 4.20
N ASP A 153 -20.67 -26.79 3.36
CA ASP A 153 -21.28 -27.78 2.46
C ASP A 153 -21.97 -28.91 3.24
N GLU A 154 -21.36 -29.39 4.33
CA GLU A 154 -21.98 -30.39 5.20
C GLU A 154 -23.24 -29.84 5.89
N LYS A 155 -23.21 -28.59 6.37
CA LYS A 155 -24.38 -27.92 6.94
C LYS A 155 -25.49 -27.74 5.91
N ALA A 156 -25.15 -27.31 4.69
CA ALA A 156 -26.09 -27.15 3.59
C ALA A 156 -26.75 -28.50 3.24
N ARG A 157 -25.96 -29.59 3.16
CA ARG A 157 -26.47 -30.94 2.92
C ARG A 157 -27.39 -31.43 4.04
N LYS A 158 -27.04 -31.21 5.31
CA LYS A 158 -27.90 -31.56 6.46
C LYS A 158 -29.22 -30.78 6.43
N LYS A 159 -29.17 -29.49 6.12
CA LYS A 159 -30.37 -28.65 5.97
C LYS A 159 -31.28 -29.16 4.85
N GLN A 160 -30.71 -29.51 3.69
CA GLN A 160 -31.46 -30.10 2.57
C GLN A 160 -32.13 -31.43 2.96
N ILE A 161 -31.42 -32.29 3.70
CA ILE A 161 -31.98 -33.57 4.18
C ILE A 161 -33.14 -33.31 5.15
N GLU A 162 -33.00 -32.34 6.06
CA GLU A 162 -34.06 -31.99 7.00
C GLU A 162 -35.29 -31.38 6.30
N GLU A 163 -35.08 -30.50 5.32
CA GLU A 163 -36.17 -29.98 4.47
C GLU A 163 -36.88 -31.13 3.74
N ASN A 164 -36.14 -32.03 3.09
CA ASN A 164 -36.72 -33.18 2.40
C ASN A 164 -37.51 -34.11 3.35
N LYS A 165 -37.03 -34.35 4.57
CA LYS A 165 -37.77 -35.13 5.57
C LYS A 165 -39.10 -34.48 5.95
N LYS A 166 -39.11 -33.15 6.15
CA LYS A 166 -40.35 -32.39 6.42
C LYS A 166 -41.34 -32.45 5.27
N PHE A 167 -40.85 -32.42 4.02
CA PHE A 167 -41.69 -32.60 2.84
C PHE A 167 -42.33 -33.99 2.77
N ILE A 168 -41.57 -35.05 3.07
CA ILE A 168 -42.08 -36.44 3.05
C ILE A 168 -43.13 -36.64 4.16
N GLU A 169 -42.85 -36.21 5.39
CA GLU A 169 -43.79 -36.34 6.52
C GLU A 169 -45.11 -35.61 6.26
N LYS A 170 -45.05 -34.44 5.60
CA LYS A 170 -46.25 -33.73 5.16
C LYS A 170 -47.03 -34.51 4.11
N ALA A 171 -46.36 -35.08 3.12
CA ALA A 171 -47.01 -35.85 2.06
C ALA A 171 -47.62 -37.18 2.56
N GLU A 172 -47.00 -37.84 3.54
CA GLU A 172 -47.57 -39.03 4.20
C GLU A 172 -48.85 -38.66 4.97
N LYS A 173 -48.85 -37.52 5.67
CA LYS A 173 -50.02 -37.04 6.41
C LYS A 173 -51.19 -36.69 5.49
N ASP A 174 -50.91 -36.09 4.32
CA ASP A 174 -51.91 -35.76 3.30
C ASP A 174 -52.50 -37.01 2.61
N LEU A 175 -51.91 -38.20 2.79
CA LEU A 175 -52.39 -39.49 2.22
C LEU A 175 -53.22 -40.32 3.21
N GLU A 176 -53.16 -40.03 4.50
CA GLU A 176 -53.91 -40.73 5.56
C GLU A 176 -55.28 -40.07 5.89
N ASP A 177 -55.52 -38.85 5.40
CA ASP A 177 -56.79 -38.10 5.47
C ASP A 177 -57.67 -38.30 4.22
#